data_AF-A0A6A0A9G0-F1
#
_entry.id   AF-A0A6A0A9G0-F1
#
_cell.length_a   1.000
_cell.length_b   1.000
_cell.length_c   1.000
_cell.angle_alpha   90.00
_cell.angle_beta   90.00
_cell.angle_gamma   90.00
#
_symmetry.space_group_name_H-M   'P 1'
#
loop_
_entity.id
_entity.type
_entity.pdbx_description
1 polymer ?
#
loop_
_entity_poly.entity_id
_entity_poly.type
_entity_poly.pdbx_seq_one_letter_code
_entity_poly.pdbx_strand_id
1 'polypeptide(L)'
;MLNGVAAGAVVPDASVLPQGNAVPIQIPCRRNRLPRRNVRMASKAHEFSLWREDTPIPKSYNPNVVPGIRTQATPLLSASKVVERLNTGVHPQAASHFGAFYSSELGGIVTDPALMVVHMDDHMVHRGHSVFDTASIVHGHVYQLDRHLARFQASAEAAGLSMPYSMEKVTRVILDTAAASKKLNGTIRFWLSAGRGGFGLSIRECIEPSLYVMASSELVPKMNALDRIAGWTACISPVPPSPDMFATIKSTNYLRNALVLQHAESQGFDVGLFVDDEGHVQEGPNMNLAIITQEDVMITPPPTGCLEGVTMQRLIELIPFEVRRSPNDVVIKDIRRRPISIEEVAAAKEVFVTSTTLRVMGIVSLDGTPIADGTPGITTMALDAMLLEDQKIEEGSMQHIAIPWGYVTGMRDQLM
;
A
#
# COMPACT_ATOMS: atom_id res chain seq x y z
N MET A 1 -10.07 -62.10 39.88
CA MET A 1 -11.18 -61.57 39.07
C MET A 1 -10.70 -60.29 38.41
N LEU A 2 -10.76 -60.25 37.07
CA LEU A 2 -10.79 -59.10 36.15
C LEU A 2 -9.69 -58.02 36.32
N ASN A 3 -8.64 -58.03 35.47
CA ASN A 3 -8.49 -57.38 34.14
C ASN A 3 -8.35 -55.84 34.24
N GLY A 4 -7.42 -55.12 33.61
CA GLY A 4 -6.43 -55.41 32.58
C GLY A 4 -5.44 -54.21 32.47
N VAL A 5 -4.15 -54.49 32.30
CA VAL A 5 -3.31 -54.39 31.08
C VAL A 5 -2.64 -53.01 30.89
N ALA A 6 -1.31 -53.07 30.94
CA ALA A 6 -0.36 -52.06 30.53
C ALA A 6 0.38 -52.51 29.25
N ALA A 7 1.04 -51.54 28.62
CA ALA A 7 2.23 -51.62 27.75
C ALA A 7 2.05 -51.80 26.24
N GLY A 8 2.90 -51.05 25.51
CA GLY A 8 3.63 -51.59 24.37
C GLY A 8 3.44 -50.87 23.04
N ALA A 9 4.39 -50.01 22.68
CA ALA A 9 4.59 -49.53 21.32
C ALA A 9 5.19 -50.63 20.44
N VAL A 10 4.66 -50.82 19.22
CA VAL A 10 5.35 -51.47 18.09
C VAL A 10 4.85 -50.82 16.79
N VAL A 11 5.80 -50.34 15.98
CA VAL A 11 5.61 -49.82 14.61
C VAL A 11 5.34 -51.00 13.66
N PRO A 12 4.39 -50.93 12.71
CA PRO A 12 4.30 -51.91 11.64
C PRO A 12 4.90 -51.43 10.32
N ASP A 13 5.48 -52.44 9.68
CA ASP A 13 6.26 -52.55 8.46
C ASP A 13 5.48 -52.25 7.18
N ALA A 14 6.22 -51.82 6.16
CA ALA A 14 5.71 -51.47 4.83
C ALA A 14 5.78 -52.68 3.90
N SER A 15 4.69 -53.44 3.78
CA SER A 15 4.39 -54.22 2.58
C SER A 15 2.96 -54.79 2.62
N VAL A 16 2.35 -54.89 1.43
CA VAL A 16 1.05 -55.50 1.09
C VAL A 16 -0.16 -54.56 1.13
N LEU A 17 -0.46 -53.96 -0.02
CA LEU A 17 -1.81 -53.51 -0.38
C LEU A 17 -2.35 -54.38 -1.54
N PRO A 18 -3.57 -54.93 -1.46
CA PRO A 18 -4.16 -55.72 -2.53
C PRO A 18 -4.70 -54.82 -3.66
N GLN A 19 -4.50 -55.29 -4.89
CA GLN A 19 -5.01 -54.68 -6.12
C GLN A 19 -6.54 -54.68 -6.13
N GLY A 20 -7.14 -53.49 -6.06
CA GLY A 20 -8.57 -53.26 -6.27
C GLY A 20 -8.81 -52.60 -7.63
N ASN A 21 -9.58 -53.28 -8.48
CA ASN A 21 -9.95 -52.86 -9.84
C ASN A 21 -10.56 -51.45 -9.88
N ALA A 22 -9.93 -50.55 -10.64
CA ALA A 22 -10.48 -49.25 -10.99
C ALA A 22 -11.57 -49.41 -12.07
N VAL A 23 -12.83 -49.12 -11.71
CA VAL A 23 -13.91 -48.89 -12.67
C VAL A 23 -13.88 -47.40 -13.05
N PRO A 24 -13.71 -47.03 -14.33
CA PRO A 24 -13.67 -45.63 -14.73
C PRO A 24 -15.09 -45.05 -14.72
N ILE A 25 -15.36 -44.14 -13.79
CA ILE A 25 -16.56 -43.29 -13.84
C ILE A 25 -16.32 -42.23 -14.92
N GLN A 26 -16.84 -42.46 -16.12
CA GLN A 26 -16.96 -41.43 -17.15
C GLN A 26 -17.97 -40.37 -16.69
N ILE A 27 -17.46 -39.20 -16.28
CA ILE A 27 -18.27 -38.00 -16.10
C ILE A 27 -18.48 -37.40 -17.50
N PRO A 28 -19.72 -37.30 -18.03
CA PRO A 28 -19.94 -36.73 -19.34
C PRO A 28 -19.74 -35.21 -19.28
N CYS A 29 -18.68 -34.74 -19.94
CA CYS A 29 -18.45 -33.32 -20.20
C CYS A 29 -19.50 -32.80 -21.20
N ARG A 30 -20.65 -32.35 -20.70
CA ARG A 30 -21.59 -31.55 -21.52
C ARG A 30 -21.07 -30.12 -21.59
N ARG A 31 -20.42 -29.79 -22.70
CA ARG A 31 -20.22 -28.39 -23.15
C ARG A 31 -21.57 -27.74 -23.43
N ASN A 32 -22.22 -27.19 -22.40
CA ASN A 32 -23.32 -26.25 -22.63
C ASN A 32 -22.71 -24.92 -23.07
N ARG A 33 -22.64 -24.69 -24.39
CA ARG A 33 -22.52 -23.34 -24.95
C ARG A 33 -23.82 -22.59 -24.63
N LEU A 34 -23.82 -21.78 -23.59
CA LEU A 34 -24.88 -20.78 -23.38
C LEU A 34 -24.72 -19.67 -24.43
N PRO A 35 -25.81 -19.19 -25.04
CA PRO A 35 -25.74 -18.17 -26.08
C PRO A 35 -25.23 -16.86 -25.50
N ARG A 36 -24.25 -16.24 -26.17
CA ARG A 36 -23.80 -14.86 -25.90
C ARG A 36 -24.99 -13.92 -26.12
N ARG A 37 -25.71 -13.57 -25.05
CA ARG A 37 -26.64 -12.45 -25.07
C ARG A 37 -25.81 -11.18 -25.09
N ASN A 38 -25.84 -10.47 -26.21
CA ASN A 38 -25.47 -9.06 -26.28
C ASN A 38 -26.41 -8.28 -25.35
N VAL A 39 -26.01 -8.07 -24.10
CA VAL A 39 -26.69 -7.14 -23.21
C VAL A 39 -26.24 -5.73 -23.62
N ARG A 40 -26.99 -5.12 -24.55
CA ARG A 40 -27.04 -3.66 -24.62
C ARG A 40 -27.62 -3.20 -23.29
N MET A 41 -26.79 -2.66 -22.39
CA MET A 41 -27.28 -1.92 -21.23
C MET A 41 -27.97 -0.65 -21.75
N ALA A 42 -29.30 -0.74 -21.92
CA ALA A 42 -30.11 0.46 -21.96
C ALA A 42 -30.01 1.10 -20.58
N SER A 43 -29.46 2.33 -20.51
CA SER A 43 -29.43 3.15 -19.30
C SER A 43 -30.85 3.55 -18.90
N LYS A 44 -31.63 2.62 -18.35
CA LYS A 44 -32.73 2.99 -17.49
C LYS A 44 -32.10 3.31 -16.15
N ALA A 45 -32.02 4.61 -15.83
CA ALA A 45 -31.77 5.08 -14.47
C ALA A 45 -32.64 4.21 -13.54
N HIS A 46 -32.00 3.30 -12.81
CA HIS A 46 -32.68 2.57 -11.77
C HIS A 46 -32.94 3.61 -10.69
N GLU A 47 -34.19 4.03 -10.55
CA GLU A 47 -34.64 4.73 -9.34
C GLU A 47 -34.34 3.79 -8.17
N PHE A 48 -33.18 3.97 -7.53
CA PHE A 48 -32.85 3.36 -6.24
C PHE A 48 -33.73 4.04 -5.18
N SER A 49 -35.01 3.67 -5.19
CA SER A 49 -36.08 4.19 -4.36
C SER A 49 -36.54 3.08 -3.41
N LEU A 50 -35.65 2.58 -2.56
CA LEU A 50 -36.08 1.74 -1.42
C LEU A 50 -36.61 2.60 -0.26
N TRP A 51 -36.24 3.88 -0.22
CA TRP A 51 -36.71 4.85 0.76
C TRP A 51 -36.86 6.22 0.09
N ARG A 52 -38.04 6.50 -0.49
CA ARG A 52 -38.38 7.89 -0.82
C ARG A 52 -38.57 8.62 0.50
N GLU A 53 -38.15 9.88 0.59
CA GLU A 53 -38.55 10.78 1.68
C GLU A 53 -40.08 10.81 1.85
N ASP A 54 -40.81 10.49 0.77
CA ASP A 54 -42.27 10.46 0.69
C ASP A 54 -42.91 9.07 0.85
N THR A 55 -42.15 7.98 1.10
CA THR A 55 -42.79 6.68 1.36
C THR A 55 -43.47 6.79 2.73
N PRO A 56 -44.82 6.81 2.82
CA PRO A 56 -45.47 7.00 4.10
C PRO A 56 -45.11 5.82 4.99
N ILE A 57 -44.59 6.09 6.18
CA ILE A 57 -44.54 5.08 7.25
C ILE A 57 -45.97 4.50 7.33
N PRO A 58 -46.15 3.17 7.24
CA PRO A 58 -47.48 2.58 7.26
C PRO A 58 -48.31 3.16 8.40
N LYS A 59 -49.41 3.86 8.06
CA LYS A 59 -50.27 4.55 9.04
C LYS A 59 -50.91 3.59 10.05
N SER A 60 -50.95 2.29 9.73
CA SER A 60 -51.36 1.22 10.61
C SER A 60 -50.15 0.50 11.19
N TYR A 61 -50.11 0.38 12.51
CA TYR A 61 -49.20 -0.45 13.30
C TYR A 61 -48.89 -1.76 12.58
N ASN A 62 -47.64 -1.94 12.13
CA ASN A 62 -47.14 -3.25 11.75
C ASN A 62 -46.87 -4.00 13.06
N PRO A 63 -47.56 -5.11 13.36
CA PRO A 63 -47.45 -5.82 14.62
C PRO A 63 -46.05 -6.37 14.92
N ASN A 64 -45.15 -6.33 13.94
CA ASN A 64 -43.75 -6.73 14.08
C ASN A 64 -42.80 -5.55 14.41
N VAL A 65 -43.32 -4.33 14.62
CA VAL A 65 -42.52 -3.17 15.01
C VAL A 65 -42.54 -3.05 16.54
N VAL A 66 -41.39 -3.33 17.17
CA VAL A 66 -41.22 -3.18 18.62
C VAL A 66 -41.26 -1.68 18.98
N PRO A 67 -42.10 -1.25 19.95
CA PRO A 67 -42.08 0.11 20.44
C PRO A 67 -40.70 0.48 20.98
N GLY A 68 -40.06 1.50 20.40
CA GLY A 68 -38.76 1.99 20.87
C GLY A 68 -38.91 2.91 22.07
N ILE A 69 -38.01 2.78 23.06
CA ILE A 69 -37.95 3.64 24.27
C ILE A 69 -37.02 4.85 24.06
N ARG A 70 -36.45 5.02 22.86
CA ARG A 70 -35.46 6.07 22.57
C ARG A 70 -36.16 7.42 22.35
N THR A 71 -35.72 8.43 23.08
CA THR A 71 -36.25 9.80 23.05
C THR A 71 -35.47 10.74 22.13
N GLN A 72 -34.30 10.34 21.65
CA GLN A 72 -33.49 11.11 20.70
C GLN A 72 -33.27 10.28 19.43
N ALA A 73 -33.72 10.81 18.29
CA ALA A 73 -33.51 10.20 16.98
C ALA A 73 -32.15 10.61 16.39
N THR A 74 -31.46 9.67 15.76
CA THR A 74 -30.35 10.00 14.86
C THR A 74 -30.90 10.74 13.65
N PRO A 75 -30.36 11.92 13.26
CA PRO A 75 -30.88 12.67 12.12
C PRO A 75 -30.77 11.89 10.81
N LEU A 76 -31.85 11.85 10.03
CA LEU A 76 -31.81 11.49 8.61
C LEU A 76 -31.46 12.76 7.82
N LEU A 77 -30.44 12.69 6.97
CA LEU A 77 -29.95 13.84 6.22
C LEU A 77 -30.46 13.79 4.78
N SER A 78 -30.96 14.92 4.28
CA SER A 78 -31.18 15.09 2.85
C SER A 78 -29.86 15.16 2.09
N ALA A 79 -29.87 14.93 0.78
CA ALA A 79 -28.68 15.03 -0.06
C ALA A 79 -27.98 16.40 0.05
N SER A 80 -28.75 17.49 0.05
CA SER A 80 -28.21 18.84 0.23
C SER A 80 -27.52 19.02 1.58
N LYS A 81 -28.10 18.44 2.65
CA LYS A 81 -27.49 18.52 3.99
C LYS A 81 -26.22 17.67 4.09
N VAL A 82 -26.13 16.55 3.36
CA VAL A 82 -24.90 15.76 3.26
C VAL A 82 -23.78 16.57 2.61
N VAL A 83 -24.05 17.20 1.45
CA VAL A 83 -23.05 18.04 0.76
C VAL A 83 -22.61 19.23 1.63
N GLU A 84 -23.56 19.90 2.30
CA GLU A 84 -23.24 20.96 3.26
C GLU A 84 -22.29 20.45 4.36
N ARG A 85 -22.60 19.28 4.95
CA ARG A 85 -21.76 18.70 6.01
C ARG A 85 -20.38 18.29 5.51
N LEU A 86 -20.26 17.70 4.32
CA LEU A 86 -18.98 17.38 3.71
C LEU A 86 -18.12 18.64 3.58
N ASN A 87 -18.70 19.73 3.06
CA ASN A 87 -17.99 20.99 2.86
C ASN A 87 -17.55 21.66 4.17
N THR A 88 -18.36 21.55 5.23
CA THR A 88 -18.02 22.14 6.56
C THR A 88 -17.15 21.24 7.43
N GLY A 89 -17.08 19.95 7.13
CA GLY A 89 -16.46 18.91 7.96
C GLY A 89 -15.08 18.47 7.47
N VAL A 90 -14.43 19.24 6.60
CA VAL A 90 -13.13 18.88 6.02
C VAL A 90 -12.08 18.77 7.13
N HIS A 91 -11.38 17.63 7.17
CA HIS A 91 -10.28 17.43 8.10
C HIS A 91 -9.15 18.46 7.86
N PRO A 92 -8.57 19.09 8.89
CA PRO A 92 -7.59 20.17 8.72
C PRO A 92 -6.40 19.80 7.81
N GLN A 93 -5.87 18.57 7.94
CA GLN A 93 -4.79 18.10 7.08
C GLN A 93 -5.21 17.94 5.61
N ALA A 94 -6.45 17.53 5.36
CA ALA A 94 -6.95 17.41 4.00
C ALA A 94 -7.05 18.80 3.36
N ALA A 95 -7.52 19.80 4.12
CA ALA A 95 -7.60 21.19 3.68
C ALA A 95 -6.23 21.81 3.39
N SER A 96 -5.17 21.42 4.10
CA SER A 96 -3.82 21.97 3.91
C SER A 96 -3.00 21.23 2.86
N HIS A 97 -3.20 19.92 2.69
CA HIS A 97 -2.28 19.09 1.92
C HIS A 97 -2.86 18.50 0.64
N PHE A 98 -4.15 18.15 0.61
CA PHE A 98 -4.72 17.48 -0.56
C PHE A 98 -4.98 18.50 -1.67
N GLY A 99 -4.51 18.18 -2.88
CA GLY A 99 -4.57 19.11 -4.01
C GLY A 99 -5.59 18.69 -5.07
N ALA A 100 -5.67 17.40 -5.38
CA ALA A 100 -6.61 16.88 -6.37
C ALA A 100 -6.88 15.39 -6.14
N PHE A 101 -8.06 14.95 -6.52
CA PHE A 101 -8.50 13.56 -6.44
C PHE A 101 -9.27 13.15 -7.69
N TYR A 102 -8.79 12.15 -8.40
CA TYR A 102 -9.53 11.47 -9.46
C TYR A 102 -10.31 10.29 -8.89
N SER A 103 -11.53 10.10 -9.40
CA SER A 103 -12.35 8.91 -9.18
C SER A 103 -12.92 8.42 -10.50
N SER A 104 -12.73 7.14 -10.82
CA SER A 104 -13.41 6.50 -11.95
C SER A 104 -14.93 6.44 -11.78
N GLU A 105 -15.41 6.35 -10.53
CA GLU A 105 -16.85 6.34 -10.21
C GLU A 105 -17.52 7.67 -10.54
N LEU A 106 -16.82 8.78 -10.28
CA LEU A 106 -17.27 10.12 -10.67
C LEU A 106 -16.93 10.45 -12.13
N GLY A 107 -15.98 9.73 -12.72
CA GLY A 107 -15.48 9.95 -14.08
C GLY A 107 -14.61 11.20 -14.23
N GLY A 108 -14.04 11.74 -13.15
CA GLY A 108 -13.33 13.01 -13.19
C GLY A 108 -12.48 13.34 -11.96
N ILE A 109 -11.86 14.52 -12.00
CA ILE A 109 -10.99 15.06 -10.95
C ILE A 109 -11.76 16.12 -10.16
N VAL A 110 -11.70 16.05 -8.83
CA VAL A 110 -12.15 17.09 -7.91
C VAL A 110 -10.96 17.71 -7.17
N THR A 111 -11.03 19.00 -6.88
CA THR A 111 -10.01 19.73 -6.11
C THR A 111 -10.51 20.20 -4.75
N ASP A 112 -11.82 20.05 -4.49
CA ASP A 112 -12.41 20.29 -3.18
C ASP A 112 -12.16 19.05 -2.28
N PRO A 113 -11.37 19.17 -1.19
CA PRO A 113 -11.12 18.06 -0.28
C PRO A 113 -12.38 17.42 0.31
N ALA A 114 -13.48 18.19 0.43
CA ALA A 114 -14.76 17.68 0.90
C ALA A 114 -15.38 16.63 -0.03
N LEU A 115 -15.05 16.70 -1.32
CA LEU A 115 -15.60 15.84 -2.38
C LEU A 115 -14.66 14.68 -2.74
N MET A 116 -13.53 14.55 -2.06
CA MET A 116 -12.60 13.43 -2.22
C MET A 116 -13.12 12.19 -1.48
N VAL A 117 -14.25 11.67 -1.94
CA VAL A 117 -15.03 10.62 -1.27
C VAL A 117 -14.89 9.27 -1.98
N VAL A 118 -14.93 8.20 -1.17
CA VAL A 118 -15.04 6.81 -1.62
C VAL A 118 -16.38 6.27 -1.13
N HIS A 119 -17.06 5.48 -1.96
CA HIS A 119 -18.35 4.92 -1.58
C HIS A 119 -18.20 3.80 -0.54
N MET A 120 -19.12 3.74 0.42
CA MET A 120 -19.11 2.71 1.49
C MET A 120 -19.30 1.28 0.96
N ASP A 121 -19.97 1.13 -0.20
CA ASP A 121 -20.19 -0.15 -0.88
C ASP A 121 -19.00 -0.56 -1.78
N ASP A 122 -17.93 0.22 -1.81
CA ASP A 122 -16.67 -0.14 -2.44
C ASP A 122 -15.91 -1.16 -1.57
N HIS A 123 -15.54 -2.30 -2.15
CA HIS A 123 -14.87 -3.40 -1.46
C HIS A 123 -13.52 -3.01 -0.84
N MET A 124 -12.88 -1.92 -1.29
CA MET A 124 -11.68 -1.42 -0.61
C MET A 124 -11.97 -0.99 0.83
N VAL A 125 -13.16 -0.44 1.10
CA VAL A 125 -13.52 0.16 2.39
C VAL A 125 -13.81 -0.90 3.44
N HIS A 126 -14.57 -1.93 3.07
CA HIS A 126 -15.08 -2.91 4.03
C HIS A 126 -14.44 -4.30 3.91
N ARG A 127 -13.61 -4.56 2.88
CA ARG A 127 -12.84 -5.81 2.73
C ARG A 127 -11.34 -5.60 2.57
N GLY A 128 -10.88 -4.40 2.26
CA GLY A 128 -9.49 -4.17 1.89
C GLY A 128 -9.11 -4.86 0.57
N HIS A 129 -10.07 -5.19 -0.29
CA HIS A 129 -9.81 -5.81 -1.60
C HIS A 129 -9.38 -4.75 -2.62
N SER A 130 -8.20 -4.17 -2.38
CA SER A 130 -7.61 -3.16 -3.26
C SER A 130 -6.10 -3.11 -3.11
N VAL A 131 -5.45 -2.57 -4.15
CA VAL A 131 -4.01 -2.30 -4.19
C VAL A 131 -3.74 -0.83 -4.39
N PHE A 132 -2.54 -0.38 -4.03
CA PHE A 132 -2.14 1.00 -4.21
C PHE A 132 -0.65 1.14 -4.47
N ASP A 133 -0.24 2.25 -5.05
CA ASP A 133 1.17 2.67 -5.06
C ASP A 133 1.29 4.18 -4.83
N THR A 134 2.50 4.65 -4.58
CA THR A 134 2.80 6.06 -4.28
C THR A 134 4.12 6.43 -4.91
N ALA A 135 4.13 7.46 -5.75
CA ALA A 135 5.32 8.06 -6.31
C ALA A 135 5.50 9.50 -5.80
N SER A 136 6.74 10.00 -5.86
CA SER A 136 7.06 11.37 -5.47
C SER A 136 6.84 12.33 -6.64
N ILE A 137 6.28 13.50 -6.34
CA ILE A 137 6.28 14.64 -7.23
C ILE A 137 7.48 15.51 -6.82
N VAL A 138 8.39 15.77 -7.75
CA VAL A 138 9.60 16.56 -7.52
C VAL A 138 9.75 17.56 -8.67
N HIS A 139 9.77 18.85 -8.33
CA HIS A 139 9.91 19.96 -9.29
C HIS A 139 9.01 19.81 -10.55
N GLY A 140 7.75 19.42 -10.35
CA GLY A 140 6.77 19.26 -11.42
C GLY A 140 6.93 18.00 -12.28
N HIS A 141 7.70 17.02 -11.81
CA HIS A 141 7.87 15.71 -12.44
C HIS A 141 7.46 14.61 -11.46
N VAL A 142 7.02 13.46 -11.98
CA VAL A 142 6.83 12.25 -11.18
C VAL A 142 8.06 11.38 -11.30
N TYR A 143 8.71 11.12 -10.17
CA TYR A 143 9.95 10.34 -10.10
C TYR A 143 9.66 8.84 -10.03
N GLN A 144 10.35 8.04 -10.85
CA GLN A 144 10.26 6.58 -10.95
C GLN A 144 8.86 6.04 -11.30
N LEU A 145 8.02 6.83 -11.99
CA LEU A 145 6.61 6.47 -12.22
C LEU A 145 6.46 5.11 -12.92
N ASP A 146 7.30 4.79 -13.92
CA ASP A 146 7.21 3.52 -14.65
C ASP A 146 7.39 2.30 -13.73
N ARG A 147 8.29 2.38 -12.74
CA ARG A 147 8.49 1.30 -11.76
C ARG A 147 7.32 1.17 -10.81
N HIS A 148 6.79 2.30 -10.36
CA HIS A 148 5.59 2.31 -9.51
C HIS A 148 4.38 1.74 -10.28
N LEU A 149 4.23 2.03 -11.57
CA LEU A 149 3.18 1.46 -12.41
C LEU A 149 3.37 -0.03 -12.65
N ALA A 150 4.60 -0.49 -12.89
CA ALA A 150 4.91 -1.92 -13.03
C ALA A 150 4.56 -2.69 -11.76
N ARG A 151 4.95 -2.19 -10.58
CA ARG A 151 4.62 -2.81 -9.29
C ARG A 151 3.12 -2.75 -8.97
N PHE A 152 2.46 -1.65 -9.32
CA PHE A 152 1.01 -1.51 -9.16
C PHE A 152 0.25 -2.52 -10.01
N GLN A 153 0.66 -2.72 -11.27
CA GLN A 153 0.09 -3.74 -12.13
C GLN A 153 0.35 -5.16 -11.59
N ALA A 154 1.57 -5.47 -11.18
CA ALA A 154 1.89 -6.77 -10.58
C ALA A 154 1.08 -7.04 -9.30
N SER A 155 0.91 -6.02 -8.45
CA SER A 155 0.07 -6.11 -7.25
C SER A 155 -1.40 -6.35 -7.61
N ALA A 156 -1.92 -5.66 -8.63
CA ALA A 156 -3.29 -5.85 -9.11
C ALA A 156 -3.52 -7.28 -9.61
N GLU A 157 -2.61 -7.79 -10.43
CA GLU A 157 -2.65 -9.16 -10.96
C GLU A 157 -2.63 -10.20 -9.83
N ALA A 158 -1.72 -10.05 -8.85
CA ALA A 158 -1.64 -10.93 -7.69
C ALA A 158 -2.89 -10.85 -6.78
N ALA A 159 -3.55 -9.69 -6.73
CA ALA A 159 -4.81 -9.50 -6.00
C ALA A 159 -6.06 -9.93 -6.79
N GLY A 160 -5.90 -10.43 -8.02
CA GLY A 160 -7.00 -10.83 -8.90
C GLY A 160 -7.84 -9.64 -9.41
N LEU A 161 -7.28 -8.44 -9.43
CA LEU A 161 -7.94 -7.22 -9.89
C LEU A 161 -7.61 -6.97 -11.37
N SER A 162 -8.64 -6.77 -12.18
CA SER A 162 -8.46 -6.39 -13.58
C SER A 162 -8.28 -4.88 -13.68
N MET A 163 -7.29 -4.44 -14.46
CA MET A 163 -7.12 -3.01 -14.73
C MET A 163 -8.27 -2.52 -15.63
N PRO A 164 -9.06 -1.51 -15.24
CA PRO A 164 -10.23 -1.06 -16.02
C PRO A 164 -9.84 -0.27 -17.28
N TYR A 165 -8.59 0.20 -17.36
CA TYR A 165 -8.08 1.02 -18.45
C TYR A 165 -6.73 0.49 -18.97
N SER A 166 -6.32 0.94 -20.16
CA SER A 166 -4.94 0.74 -20.61
C SER A 166 -3.96 1.46 -19.69
N MET A 167 -2.74 0.94 -19.55
CA MET A 167 -1.70 1.59 -18.75
C MET A 167 -1.41 3.01 -19.23
N GLU A 168 -1.47 3.27 -20.53
CA GLU A 168 -1.37 4.64 -21.09
C GLU A 168 -2.44 5.59 -20.50
N LYS A 169 -3.69 5.13 -20.41
CA LYS A 169 -4.78 5.93 -19.82
C LYS A 169 -4.58 6.08 -18.31
N VAL A 170 -4.11 5.05 -17.61
CA VAL A 170 -3.79 5.13 -16.17
C VAL A 170 -2.69 6.18 -15.93
N THR A 171 -1.59 6.12 -16.68
CA THR A 171 -0.50 7.10 -16.61
C THR A 171 -1.03 8.51 -16.86
N ARG A 172 -1.83 8.71 -17.91
CA ARG A 172 -2.43 10.02 -18.21
C ARG A 172 -3.29 10.52 -17.05
N VAL A 173 -4.18 9.69 -16.49
CA VAL A 173 -5.02 10.07 -15.34
C VAL A 173 -4.17 10.48 -14.13
N ILE A 174 -3.09 9.75 -13.87
CA ILE A 174 -2.16 10.07 -12.77
C ILE A 174 -1.51 11.44 -12.99
N LEU A 175 -0.99 11.69 -14.19
CA LEU A 175 -0.36 12.95 -14.56
C LEU A 175 -1.35 14.12 -14.59
N ASP A 176 -2.56 13.92 -15.11
CA ASP A 176 -3.63 14.93 -15.13
C ASP A 176 -4.08 15.29 -13.70
N THR A 177 -4.14 14.31 -12.80
CA THR A 177 -4.46 14.53 -11.38
C THR A 177 -3.34 15.31 -10.69
N ALA A 178 -2.09 14.96 -10.96
CA ALA A 178 -0.94 15.73 -10.47
C ALA A 178 -0.99 17.17 -11.01
N ALA A 179 -1.33 17.36 -12.29
CA ALA A 179 -1.49 18.66 -12.92
C ALA A 179 -2.62 19.50 -12.28
N ALA A 180 -3.77 18.89 -12.00
CA ALA A 180 -4.89 19.56 -11.34
C ALA A 180 -4.54 20.07 -9.94
N SER A 181 -3.62 19.38 -9.23
CA SER A 181 -3.23 19.71 -7.86
C SER A 181 -2.41 21.00 -7.73
N LYS A 182 -1.77 21.44 -8.82
CA LYS A 182 -0.80 22.56 -8.86
C LYS A 182 0.40 22.41 -7.91
N LYS A 183 0.68 21.19 -7.41
CA LYS A 183 1.78 20.92 -6.50
C LYS A 183 3.04 20.56 -7.29
N LEU A 184 4.08 21.38 -7.17
CA LEU A 184 5.39 21.10 -7.77
C LEU A 184 6.19 20.07 -6.97
N ASN A 185 5.91 19.92 -5.68
CA ASN A 185 6.53 18.92 -4.81
C ASN A 185 5.47 18.26 -3.94
N GLY A 186 5.58 16.95 -3.73
CA GLY A 186 4.62 16.19 -2.95
C GLY A 186 4.56 14.72 -3.33
N THR A 187 3.38 14.13 -3.24
CA THR A 187 3.15 12.72 -3.58
C THR A 187 1.95 12.55 -4.47
N ILE A 188 2.03 11.56 -5.35
CA ILE A 188 0.91 11.06 -6.14
C ILE A 188 0.67 9.62 -5.72
N ARG A 189 -0.49 9.36 -5.12
CA ARG A 189 -0.90 8.04 -4.66
C ARG A 189 -2.10 7.57 -5.49
N PHE A 190 -2.11 6.31 -5.86
CA PHE A 190 -3.17 5.75 -6.71
C PHE A 190 -3.57 4.37 -6.22
N TRP A 191 -4.86 4.08 -6.31
CA TRP A 191 -5.50 2.86 -5.81
C TRP A 191 -6.32 2.20 -6.90
N LEU A 192 -6.29 0.87 -6.93
CA LEU A 192 -7.22 0.07 -7.71
C LEU A 192 -8.01 -0.80 -6.75
N SER A 193 -9.32 -0.59 -6.69
CA SER A 193 -10.26 -1.40 -5.92
C SER A 193 -10.93 -2.46 -6.78
N ALA A 194 -11.37 -3.57 -6.16
CA ALA A 194 -12.38 -4.46 -6.74
C ALA A 194 -13.68 -3.73 -7.10
N GLY A 195 -13.93 -2.57 -6.49
CA GLY A 195 -15.00 -1.63 -6.81
C GLY A 195 -16.28 -1.85 -6.00
N ARG A 196 -17.34 -1.16 -6.42
CA ARG A 196 -18.64 -1.13 -5.73
C ARG A 196 -19.40 -2.43 -5.91
N GLY A 197 -19.98 -2.96 -4.83
CA GLY A 197 -20.73 -4.20 -4.87
C GLY A 197 -21.51 -4.53 -3.60
N GLY A 198 -21.97 -5.77 -3.51
CA GLY A 198 -22.58 -6.30 -2.29
C GLY A 198 -21.56 -6.45 -1.15
N PHE A 199 -22.03 -6.73 0.07
CA PHE A 199 -21.14 -6.93 1.22
C PHE A 199 -20.61 -8.37 1.34
N GLY A 200 -20.71 -9.21 0.31
CA GLY A 200 -20.08 -10.52 0.28
C GLY A 200 -18.56 -10.47 0.13
N LEU A 201 -17.95 -11.63 -0.09
CA LEU A 201 -16.52 -11.77 -0.43
C LEU A 201 -16.29 -11.96 -1.94
N SER A 202 -17.35 -12.20 -2.71
CA SER A 202 -17.20 -12.52 -4.12
C SER A 202 -17.00 -11.26 -4.94
N ILE A 203 -15.89 -11.18 -5.68
CA ILE A 203 -15.66 -10.11 -6.68
C ILE A 203 -16.77 -10.07 -7.75
N ARG A 204 -17.57 -11.14 -7.90
CA ARG A 204 -18.73 -11.17 -8.81
C ARG A 204 -19.89 -10.30 -8.35
N GLU A 205 -19.90 -9.88 -7.09
CA GLU A 205 -20.86 -8.90 -6.58
C GLU A 205 -20.45 -7.47 -6.94
N CYS A 206 -19.21 -7.25 -7.37
CA CYS A 206 -18.72 -5.95 -7.80
C CYS A 206 -19.18 -5.62 -9.22
N ILE A 207 -19.48 -4.34 -9.46
CA ILE A 207 -19.91 -3.83 -10.77
C ILE A 207 -18.72 -3.80 -11.72
N GLU A 208 -17.68 -3.05 -11.36
CA GLU A 208 -16.41 -2.94 -12.07
C GLU A 208 -15.31 -2.43 -11.13
N PRO A 209 -14.02 -2.70 -11.41
CA PRO A 209 -12.91 -2.16 -10.63
C PRO A 209 -12.83 -0.63 -10.67
N SER A 210 -12.58 0.00 -9.52
CA SER A 210 -12.53 1.46 -9.39
C SER A 210 -11.09 1.95 -9.26
N LEU A 211 -10.70 2.93 -10.08
CA LEU A 211 -9.40 3.61 -10.03
C LEU A 211 -9.54 4.96 -9.33
N TYR A 212 -8.72 5.17 -8.31
CA TYR A 212 -8.63 6.44 -7.58
C TYR A 212 -7.20 6.98 -7.65
N VAL A 213 -7.03 8.29 -7.75
CA VAL A 213 -5.71 8.94 -7.71
C VAL A 213 -5.80 10.18 -6.83
N MET A 214 -4.83 10.39 -5.96
CA MET A 214 -4.74 11.55 -5.09
C MET A 214 -3.36 12.19 -5.19
N ALA A 215 -3.34 13.48 -5.51
CA ALA A 215 -2.17 14.32 -5.43
C ALA A 215 -2.23 15.14 -4.14
N SER A 216 -1.14 15.12 -3.37
CA SER A 216 -1.01 15.88 -2.13
C SER A 216 0.37 16.52 -2.02
N SER A 217 0.51 17.59 -1.23
CA SER A 217 1.83 18.07 -0.83
C SER A 217 2.54 17.02 0.02
N GLU A 218 3.83 17.23 0.30
CA GLU A 218 4.55 16.41 1.29
C GLU A 218 3.76 16.38 2.61
N LEU A 219 3.29 15.19 2.99
CA LEU A 219 2.51 14.95 4.21
C LEU A 219 3.41 14.80 5.44
N VAL A 220 4.68 14.46 5.23
CA VAL A 220 5.67 14.42 6.29
C VAL A 220 6.13 15.86 6.51
N PRO A 221 5.92 16.47 7.69
CA PRO A 221 6.57 17.73 8.02
C PRO A 221 8.05 17.50 7.79
N LYS A 222 8.67 18.29 6.90
CA LYS A 222 10.09 18.20 6.52
C LYS A 222 10.88 17.51 7.62
N MET A 223 11.12 16.20 7.50
CA MET A 223 12.07 15.52 8.38
C MET A 223 13.36 16.23 8.09
N ASN A 224 13.69 17.13 9.01
CA ASN A 224 14.63 18.19 8.71
C ASN A 224 16.02 17.58 8.76
N ALA A 225 17.05 18.34 8.38
CA ALA A 225 18.41 17.82 8.46
C ALA A 225 18.77 17.32 9.88
N LEU A 226 18.15 17.88 10.93
CA LEU A 226 18.38 17.46 12.32
C LEU A 226 17.83 16.06 12.60
N ASP A 227 16.63 15.72 12.10
CA ASP A 227 16.06 14.37 12.30
C ASP A 227 16.94 13.30 11.66
N ARG A 228 17.55 13.61 10.51
CA ARG A 228 18.50 12.71 9.83
C ARG A 228 19.85 12.59 10.55
N ILE A 229 20.25 13.61 11.29
CA ILE A 229 21.45 13.60 12.13
C ILE A 229 21.17 12.86 13.45
N ALA A 230 19.97 12.99 14.00
CA ALA A 230 19.56 12.29 15.22
C ALA A 230 19.35 10.79 14.98
N GLY A 231 18.78 10.44 13.81
CA GLY A 231 18.37 9.08 13.51
C GLY A 231 17.08 8.68 14.24
N TRP A 232 16.63 7.46 13.97
CA TRP A 232 15.44 6.86 14.57
C TRP A 232 15.79 5.71 15.49
N THR A 233 14.98 5.54 16.52
CA THR A 233 15.01 4.40 17.43
C THR A 233 14.00 3.36 16.96
N ALA A 234 14.40 2.09 16.95
CA ALA A 234 13.55 0.99 16.51
C ALA A 234 13.25 0.00 17.65
N CYS A 235 12.13 -0.70 17.54
CA CYS A 235 11.83 -1.86 18.38
C CYS A 235 11.34 -3.05 17.56
N ILE A 236 11.48 -4.25 18.12
CA ILE A 236 10.85 -5.45 17.54
C ILE A 236 9.37 -5.46 17.92
N SER A 237 8.50 -5.57 16.91
CA SER A 237 7.06 -5.64 17.15
C SER A 237 6.60 -7.07 17.45
N PRO A 238 5.65 -7.27 18.39
CA PRO A 238 5.02 -8.57 18.60
C PRO A 238 3.99 -8.92 17.51
N VAL A 239 3.71 -8.00 16.58
CA VAL A 239 2.77 -8.23 15.47
C VAL A 239 3.48 -9.05 14.38
N PRO A 240 2.98 -10.24 14.03
CA PRO A 240 3.65 -11.08 13.03
C PRO A 240 3.55 -10.46 11.62
N PRO A 241 4.54 -10.70 10.76
CA PRO A 241 4.53 -10.24 9.37
C PRO A 241 3.34 -10.80 8.59
N SER A 242 3.10 -10.20 7.43
CA SER A 242 2.19 -10.78 6.44
C SER A 242 2.80 -12.07 5.87
N PRO A 243 1.99 -13.11 5.58
CA PRO A 243 2.48 -14.25 4.82
C PRO A 243 3.06 -13.82 3.47
N ASP A 244 4.06 -14.54 2.96
CA ASP A 244 4.88 -14.17 1.79
C ASP A 244 4.08 -13.62 0.60
N MET A 245 3.02 -14.34 0.21
CA MET A 245 2.17 -13.93 -0.91
C MET A 245 1.57 -12.52 -0.70
N PHE A 246 1.16 -12.19 0.52
CA PHE A 246 0.56 -10.89 0.83
C PHE A 246 1.62 -9.82 1.11
N ALA A 247 2.81 -10.20 1.58
CA ALA A 247 3.90 -9.28 1.87
C ALA A 247 4.44 -8.58 0.60
N THR A 248 4.39 -9.28 -0.54
CA THR A 248 4.85 -8.74 -1.83
C THR A 248 3.81 -7.89 -2.56
N ILE A 249 2.53 -7.92 -2.12
CA ILE A 249 1.43 -7.16 -2.72
C ILE A 249 1.29 -5.83 -1.97
N LYS A 250 1.41 -4.70 -2.67
CA LYS A 250 1.13 -3.39 -2.09
C LYS A 250 -0.38 -3.16 -1.98
N SER A 251 -1.01 -3.80 -0.99
CA SER A 251 -2.46 -3.78 -0.77
C SER A 251 -2.90 -2.75 0.27
N THR A 252 -4.20 -2.48 0.39
CA THR A 252 -4.75 -1.62 1.47
C THR A 252 -4.95 -2.34 2.80
N ASN A 253 -4.51 -3.60 2.95
CA ASN A 253 -4.65 -4.37 4.20
C ASN A 253 -3.60 -3.98 5.25
N TYR A 254 -3.65 -2.72 5.70
CA TYR A 254 -2.60 -2.08 6.52
C TYR A 254 -2.84 -2.19 8.05
N LEU A 255 -3.78 -3.04 8.50
CA LEU A 255 -4.03 -3.21 9.93
C LEU A 255 -2.76 -3.66 10.69
N ARG A 256 -2.01 -4.63 10.13
CA ARG A 256 -0.75 -5.09 10.73
C ARG A 256 0.26 -3.96 10.84
N ASN A 257 0.45 -3.21 9.76
CA ASN A 257 1.35 -2.07 9.68
C ASN A 257 0.98 -0.98 10.70
N ALA A 258 -0.32 -0.69 10.85
CA ALA A 258 -0.82 0.26 11.84
C ALA A 258 -0.57 -0.22 13.29
N LEU A 259 -0.77 -1.51 13.57
CA LEU A 259 -0.50 -2.08 14.90
C LEU A 259 1.00 -2.09 15.25
N VAL A 260 1.87 -2.32 14.26
CA VAL A 260 3.33 -2.21 14.45
C VAL A 260 3.73 -0.78 14.82
N LEU A 261 3.23 0.21 14.07
CA LEU A 261 3.53 1.62 14.36
C LEU A 261 2.98 2.03 15.73
N GLN A 262 1.73 1.68 16.04
CA GLN A 262 1.10 1.96 17.32
C GLN A 262 1.88 1.32 18.48
N HIS A 263 2.41 0.11 18.29
CA HIS A 263 3.24 -0.55 19.30
C HIS A 263 4.51 0.26 19.57
N ALA A 264 5.27 0.62 18.53
CA ALA A 264 6.49 1.41 18.67
C ALA A 264 6.22 2.76 19.38
N GLU A 265 5.21 3.50 18.92
CA GLU A 265 4.80 4.77 19.53
C GLU A 265 4.44 4.61 21.02
N SER A 266 3.74 3.53 21.39
CA SER A 266 3.36 3.25 22.78
C SER A 266 4.55 2.97 23.70
N GLN A 267 5.67 2.53 23.12
CA GLN A 267 6.92 2.24 23.83
C GLN A 267 7.92 3.40 23.73
N GLY A 268 7.59 4.46 23.00
CA GLY A 268 8.46 5.63 22.81
C GLY A 268 9.55 5.45 21.73
N PHE A 269 9.39 4.48 20.83
CA PHE A 269 10.25 4.29 19.66
C PHE A 269 9.65 4.96 18.42
N ASP A 270 10.51 5.32 17.46
CA ASP A 270 10.10 5.96 16.19
C ASP A 270 9.50 4.95 15.20
N VAL A 271 9.97 3.71 15.22
CA VAL A 271 9.53 2.67 14.28
C VAL A 271 9.55 1.26 14.88
N GLY A 272 8.58 0.44 14.50
CA GLY A 272 8.57 -0.99 14.80
C GLY A 272 9.01 -1.81 13.59
N LEU A 273 9.69 -2.93 13.84
CA LEU A 273 10.14 -3.86 12.80
C LEU A 273 9.34 -5.17 12.87
N PHE A 274 8.96 -5.70 11.70
CA PHE A 274 8.41 -7.03 11.58
C PHE A 274 9.50 -8.09 11.68
N VAL A 275 9.23 -9.15 12.43
CA VAL A 275 10.10 -10.32 12.56
C VAL A 275 9.30 -11.61 12.33
N ASP A 276 9.85 -12.51 11.52
CA ASP A 276 9.26 -13.84 11.29
C ASP A 276 9.49 -14.82 12.44
N ASP A 277 8.86 -15.99 12.36
CA ASP A 277 8.93 -17.01 13.41
C ASP A 277 10.34 -17.60 13.58
N GLU A 278 11.21 -17.43 12.57
CA GLU A 278 12.61 -17.83 12.59
C GLU A 278 13.55 -16.75 13.17
N GLY A 279 13.03 -15.59 13.55
CA GLY A 279 13.82 -14.50 14.13
C GLY A 279 14.53 -13.61 13.11
N HIS A 280 14.07 -13.58 11.86
CA HIS A 280 14.60 -12.67 10.85
C HIS A 280 13.74 -11.41 10.69
N VAL A 281 14.43 -10.28 10.59
CA VAL A 281 13.81 -8.97 10.35
C VAL A 281 13.42 -8.83 8.87
N GLN A 282 12.20 -8.37 8.60
CA GLN A 282 11.64 -8.25 7.25
C GLN A 282 11.58 -6.80 6.75
N GLU A 283 10.73 -5.97 7.35
CA GLU A 283 10.53 -4.57 6.99
C GLU A 283 9.92 -3.78 8.16
N GLY A 284 9.87 -2.45 8.04
CA GLY A 284 9.03 -1.60 8.88
C GLY A 284 7.60 -1.46 8.32
N PRO A 285 6.70 -0.71 8.97
CA PRO A 285 5.29 -0.63 8.60
C PRO A 285 5.03 -0.02 7.21
N ASN A 286 5.96 0.73 6.64
CA ASN A 286 5.82 1.28 5.28
C ASN A 286 7.19 1.52 4.60
N MET A 287 8.20 0.76 4.99
CA MET A 287 9.60 1.00 4.63
C MET A 287 10.40 -0.30 4.63
N ASN A 288 11.30 -0.47 3.67
CA ASN A 288 12.26 -1.58 3.70
C ASN A 288 13.38 -1.29 4.69
N LEU A 289 14.06 -2.34 5.16
CA LEU A 289 15.21 -2.26 6.05
C LEU A 289 16.47 -2.80 5.36
N ALA A 290 17.61 -2.20 5.65
CA ALA A 290 18.91 -2.76 5.32
C ALA A 290 19.93 -2.50 6.43
N ILE A 291 20.96 -3.33 6.47
CA ILE A 291 22.12 -3.18 7.35
C ILE A 291 23.39 -3.02 6.52
N ILE A 292 24.38 -2.35 7.11
CA ILE A 292 25.77 -2.36 6.66
C ILE A 292 26.56 -3.21 7.66
N THR A 293 27.20 -4.28 7.19
CA THR A 293 28.03 -5.13 8.07
C THR A 293 29.38 -4.48 8.39
N GLN A 294 30.11 -5.06 9.34
CA GLN A 294 31.47 -4.64 9.67
C GLN A 294 32.44 -4.78 8.47
N GLU A 295 32.14 -5.69 7.54
CA GLU A 295 32.89 -5.91 6.31
C GLU A 295 32.48 -4.99 5.15
N ASP A 296 31.61 -4.00 5.41
CA ASP A 296 31.07 -3.05 4.43
C ASP A 296 30.21 -3.73 3.35
N VAL A 297 29.43 -4.75 3.74
CA VAL A 297 28.43 -5.39 2.87
C VAL A 297 27.05 -4.83 3.21
N MET A 298 26.32 -4.36 2.20
CA MET A 298 24.92 -3.99 2.38
C MET A 298 24.05 -5.24 2.28
N ILE A 299 23.17 -5.44 3.25
CA ILE A 299 22.25 -6.59 3.28
C ILE A 299 20.83 -6.09 3.49
N THR A 300 19.92 -6.53 2.63
CA THR A 300 18.47 -6.28 2.73
C THR A 300 17.72 -7.62 2.66
N PRO A 301 16.56 -7.77 3.32
CA PRO A 301 15.74 -8.96 3.18
C PRO A 301 15.31 -9.18 1.71
N PRO A 302 15.14 -10.44 1.26
CA PRO A 302 14.64 -10.74 -0.08
C PRO A 302 13.17 -10.32 -0.19
N PRO A 303 12.68 -9.95 -1.39
CA PRO A 303 11.29 -9.55 -1.61
C PRO A 303 10.35 -10.76 -1.68
N THR A 304 10.41 -11.62 -0.66
CA THR A 304 9.53 -12.76 -0.44
C THR A 304 8.69 -12.55 0.81
N GLY A 305 9.30 -12.02 1.88
CA GLY A 305 8.62 -11.65 3.14
C GLY A 305 8.38 -10.15 3.31
N CYS A 306 8.74 -9.34 2.31
CA CYS A 306 8.58 -7.89 2.32
C CYS A 306 8.29 -7.34 0.92
N LEU A 307 7.90 -6.07 0.85
CA LEU A 307 7.59 -5.43 -0.42
C LEU A 307 8.87 -5.17 -1.23
N GLU A 308 8.85 -5.43 -2.53
CA GLU A 308 9.95 -4.99 -3.39
C GLU A 308 9.88 -3.45 -3.58
N GLY A 309 10.60 -2.73 -2.72
CA GLY A 309 10.61 -1.27 -2.69
C GLY A 309 11.26 -0.65 -3.93
N VAL A 310 10.54 0.22 -4.64
CA VAL A 310 11.12 1.01 -5.74
C VAL A 310 12.32 1.84 -5.28
N THR A 311 12.25 2.44 -4.09
CA THR A 311 13.38 3.20 -3.50
C THR A 311 14.57 2.30 -3.20
N MET A 312 14.36 1.11 -2.65
CA MET A 312 15.43 0.14 -2.37
C MET A 312 16.06 -0.38 -3.67
N GLN A 313 15.25 -0.69 -4.70
CA GLN A 313 15.76 -1.06 -6.02
C GLN A 313 16.63 0.04 -6.60
N ARG A 314 16.16 1.29 -6.56
CA ARG A 314 16.91 2.43 -7.08
C ARG A 314 18.19 2.67 -6.30
N LEU A 315 18.15 2.53 -4.98
CA LEU A 315 19.33 2.65 -4.13
C LEU A 315 20.42 1.63 -4.52
N ILE A 316 20.03 0.35 -4.70
CA ILE A 316 20.93 -0.71 -5.13
C ILE A 316 21.57 -0.42 -6.50
N GLU A 317 20.83 0.19 -7.42
CA GLU A 317 21.36 0.60 -8.73
C GLU A 317 22.28 1.82 -8.66
N LEU A 318 21.99 2.74 -7.74
CA LEU A 318 22.78 3.96 -7.56
C LEU A 318 24.10 3.69 -6.88
N ILE A 319 24.17 2.68 -6.01
CA ILE A 319 25.43 2.19 -5.44
C ILE A 319 26.26 1.64 -6.61
N PRO A 320 27.30 2.34 -7.08
CA PRO A 320 28.11 1.84 -8.17
C PRO A 320 28.84 0.58 -7.70
N PHE A 321 29.23 -0.29 -8.63
CA PHE A 321 30.22 -1.35 -8.34
C PHE A 321 31.59 -0.78 -7.89
N GLU A 322 31.80 0.54 -7.99
CA GLU A 322 32.94 1.26 -7.44
C GLU A 322 32.50 2.51 -6.66
N VAL A 323 32.40 2.43 -5.33
CA VAL A 323 32.45 3.61 -4.45
C VAL A 323 33.90 4.13 -4.35
N ARG A 324 34.55 4.37 -5.51
CA ARG A 324 35.87 5.01 -5.63
C ARG A 324 35.70 6.38 -6.30
N ARG A 325 36.25 7.43 -5.66
CA ARG A 325 36.60 8.78 -6.17
C ARG A 325 35.81 9.99 -5.64
N SER A 326 35.62 10.08 -4.33
CA SER A 326 35.81 11.36 -3.63
C SER A 326 36.42 11.09 -2.25
N PRO A 327 37.31 11.95 -1.70
CA PRO A 327 38.28 11.58 -0.65
C PRO A 327 37.73 11.30 0.76
N ASN A 328 36.41 11.13 0.95
CA ASN A 328 35.77 10.98 2.27
C ASN A 328 34.76 9.80 2.33
N ASP A 329 35.24 8.63 1.94
CA ASP A 329 35.04 7.35 2.66
C ASP A 329 33.62 6.81 2.91
N VAL A 330 32.89 6.51 1.82
CA VAL A 330 31.89 5.43 1.88
C VAL A 330 32.39 4.28 1.01
N VAL A 331 32.34 3.05 1.51
CA VAL A 331 32.68 1.85 0.75
C VAL A 331 31.56 0.86 0.99
N ILE A 332 30.90 0.41 -0.07
CA ILE A 332 30.05 -0.77 -0.05
C ILE A 332 30.72 -1.77 -0.97
N LYS A 333 31.24 -2.86 -0.40
CA LYS A 333 32.02 -3.87 -1.14
C LYS A 333 31.14 -4.87 -1.89
N ASP A 334 29.93 -5.10 -1.40
CA ASP A 334 29.00 -6.09 -1.92
C ASP A 334 27.57 -5.75 -1.47
N ILE A 335 26.58 -6.23 -2.22
CA ILE A 335 25.15 -6.07 -1.91
C ILE A 335 24.50 -7.46 -1.94
N ARG A 336 23.89 -7.86 -0.82
CA ARG A 336 23.26 -9.17 -0.69
C ARG A 336 21.79 -9.05 -0.34
N ARG A 337 20.98 -9.90 -0.95
CA ARG A 337 19.57 -10.12 -0.58
C ARG A 337 19.46 -11.46 0.15
N ARG A 338 19.28 -11.44 1.47
CA ARG A 338 19.11 -12.65 2.30
C ARG A 338 18.41 -12.31 3.62
N PRO A 339 17.83 -13.30 4.32
CA PRO A 339 17.33 -13.08 5.68
C PRO A 339 18.39 -12.47 6.59
N ILE A 340 17.96 -11.61 7.52
CA ILE A 340 18.82 -10.89 8.46
C ILE A 340 18.30 -11.21 9.87
N SER A 341 19.12 -11.83 10.72
CA SER A 341 18.68 -12.12 12.09
C SER A 341 18.64 -10.85 12.95
N ILE A 342 17.86 -10.85 14.04
CA ILE A 342 17.85 -9.75 15.00
C ILE A 342 19.27 -9.44 15.50
N GLU A 343 20.07 -10.47 15.77
CA GLU A 343 21.45 -10.33 16.26
C GLU A 343 22.33 -9.63 15.23
N GLU A 344 22.14 -9.89 13.93
CA GLU A 344 22.87 -9.20 12.87
C GLU A 344 22.49 -7.73 12.76
N VAL A 345 21.21 -7.39 13.00
CA VAL A 345 20.77 -5.98 13.08
C VAL A 345 21.43 -5.29 14.27
N ALA A 346 21.45 -5.94 15.44
CA ALA A 346 22.07 -5.38 16.64
C ALA A 346 23.61 -5.23 16.54
N ALA A 347 24.27 -6.12 15.80
CA ALA A 347 25.73 -6.12 15.60
C ALA A 347 26.19 -5.33 14.35
N ALA A 348 25.25 -4.80 13.57
CA ALA A 348 25.54 -4.08 12.34
C ALA A 348 26.40 -2.83 12.59
N LYS A 349 27.19 -2.45 11.58
CA LYS A 349 27.94 -1.20 11.58
C LYS A 349 26.99 -0.01 11.43
N GLU A 350 25.98 -0.15 10.59
CA GLU A 350 24.91 0.83 10.41
C GLU A 350 23.61 0.09 10.06
N VAL A 351 22.46 0.65 10.44
CA VAL A 351 21.14 0.16 10.05
C VAL A 351 20.35 1.32 9.50
N PHE A 352 19.57 1.09 8.44
CA PHE A 352 18.68 2.11 7.92
C PHE A 352 17.38 1.53 7.37
N VAL A 353 16.38 2.39 7.30
CA VAL A 353 15.10 2.13 6.67
C VAL A 353 14.89 3.06 5.48
N THR A 354 14.14 2.61 4.48
CA THR A 354 13.93 3.38 3.25
C THR A 354 12.52 3.26 2.68
N SER A 355 11.99 4.38 2.18
CA SER A 355 10.71 4.43 1.46
C SER A 355 10.63 5.65 0.54
N THR A 356 9.66 5.66 -0.38
CA THR A 356 9.45 6.76 -1.34
C THR A 356 9.28 8.12 -0.65
N THR A 357 8.60 8.16 0.50
CA THR A 357 8.33 9.40 1.24
C THR A 357 9.39 9.75 2.27
N LEU A 358 10.24 8.79 2.65
CA LEU A 358 11.26 8.94 3.69
C LEU A 358 12.68 9.14 3.14
N ARG A 359 12.95 8.65 1.91
CA ARG A 359 14.28 8.36 1.38
C ARG A 359 15.03 7.37 2.27
N VAL A 360 16.17 7.72 2.88
CA VAL A 360 16.93 6.84 3.78
C VAL A 360 16.97 7.45 5.18
N MET A 361 16.60 6.68 6.21
CA MET A 361 16.68 7.09 7.61
C MET A 361 17.50 6.09 8.41
N GLY A 362 18.52 6.56 9.13
CA GLY A 362 19.35 5.72 10.00
C GLY A 362 18.60 5.28 11.25
N ILE A 363 18.80 4.02 11.63
CA ILE A 363 18.34 3.45 12.89
C ILE A 363 19.54 3.40 13.85
N VAL A 364 19.41 4.06 14.99
CA VAL A 364 20.51 4.25 15.95
C VAL A 364 20.40 3.37 17.19
N SER A 365 19.23 2.77 17.42
CA SER A 365 19.03 1.79 18.49
C SER A 365 17.96 0.77 18.13
N LEU A 366 18.09 -0.42 18.72
CA LEU A 366 17.10 -1.49 18.66
C LEU A 366 16.73 -1.93 20.08
N ASP A 367 15.46 -1.86 20.44
CA ASP A 367 14.94 -2.20 21.77
C ASP A 367 15.71 -1.50 22.91
N GLY A 368 16.09 -0.24 22.66
CA GLY A 368 16.84 0.60 23.61
C GLY A 368 18.35 0.32 23.66
N THR A 369 18.84 -0.69 22.93
CA THR A 369 20.28 -0.97 22.79
C THR A 369 20.84 -0.16 21.62
N PRO A 370 21.88 0.68 21.83
CA PRO A 370 22.51 1.42 20.75
C PRO A 370 23.10 0.49 19.68
N ILE A 371 22.92 0.87 18.42
CA ILE A 371 23.61 0.26 17.27
C ILE A 371 24.90 1.06 17.06
N ALA A 372 26.04 0.37 17.01
CA ALA A 372 27.36 0.98 16.96
C ALA A 372 27.55 2.05 18.06
N ASP A 373 27.74 3.32 17.69
CA ASP A 373 27.93 4.45 18.62
C ASP A 373 26.63 5.21 18.93
N GLY A 374 25.49 4.73 18.44
CA GLY A 374 24.18 5.37 18.62
C GLY A 374 23.98 6.61 17.74
N THR A 375 24.71 6.72 16.63
CA THR A 375 24.54 7.81 15.65
C THR A 375 24.36 7.27 14.23
N PRO A 376 23.66 8.00 13.33
CA PRO A 376 23.58 7.60 11.92
C PRO A 376 24.96 7.60 11.28
N GLY A 377 25.36 6.46 10.70
CA GLY A 377 26.67 6.33 10.11
C GLY A 377 26.82 7.03 8.75
N ILE A 378 28.07 7.21 8.33
CA ILE A 378 28.43 7.95 7.12
C ILE A 378 27.89 7.29 5.85
N THR A 379 27.78 5.95 5.82
CA THR A 379 27.24 5.22 4.67
C THR A 379 25.78 5.56 4.49
N THR A 380 25.00 5.50 5.56
CA THR A 380 23.57 5.83 5.58
C THR A 380 23.32 7.27 5.13
N MET A 381 24.12 8.22 5.61
CA MET A 381 24.00 9.62 5.20
C MET A 381 24.33 9.84 3.73
N ALA A 382 25.37 9.16 3.21
CA ALA A 382 25.72 9.24 1.80
C ALA A 382 24.64 8.61 0.90
N LEU A 383 24.04 7.49 1.32
CA LEU A 383 22.94 6.85 0.62
C LEU A 383 21.70 7.76 0.53
N ASP A 384 21.37 8.50 1.60
CA ASP A 384 20.31 9.53 1.53
C ASP A 384 20.67 10.65 0.56
N ALA A 385 21.91 11.15 0.61
CA ALA A 385 22.39 12.21 -0.28
C ALA A 385 22.38 11.78 -1.75
N MET A 386 22.73 10.52 -2.05
CA MET A 386 22.67 9.96 -3.40
C MET A 386 21.24 9.91 -3.94
N LEU A 387 20.27 9.47 -3.13
CA LEU A 387 18.86 9.50 -3.54
C LEU A 387 18.33 10.93 -3.71
N LEU A 388 18.76 11.86 -2.85
CA LEU A 388 18.40 13.27 -2.98
C LEU A 388 18.97 13.87 -4.28
N GLU A 389 20.20 13.53 -4.65
CA GLU A 389 20.81 13.95 -5.91
C GLU A 389 20.08 13.33 -7.12
N ASP A 390 19.77 12.03 -7.07
CA ASP A 390 19.09 11.33 -8.16
C ASP A 390 17.64 11.81 -8.39
N GLN A 391 17.02 12.44 -7.39
CA GLN A 391 15.71 13.09 -7.52
C GLN A 391 15.79 14.46 -8.21
N LYS A 392 16.98 15.01 -8.44
CA LYS A 392 17.11 16.24 -9.23
C LYS A 392 16.85 15.92 -10.70
N ILE A 393 16.17 16.86 -11.35
CA ILE A 393 15.85 16.73 -12.77
C ILE A 393 17.12 17.01 -13.58
N GLU A 394 17.55 16.01 -14.34
CA GLU A 394 18.59 16.15 -15.34
C GLU A 394 17.98 16.04 -16.75
N GLU A 395 18.54 16.80 -17.69
CA GLU A 395 18.09 16.78 -19.08
C GLU A 395 18.27 15.38 -19.68
N GLY A 396 17.20 14.82 -20.26
CA GLY A 396 17.20 13.45 -20.80
C GLY A 396 17.04 12.33 -19.77
N SER A 397 16.79 12.65 -18.50
CA SER A 397 16.53 11.64 -17.45
C SER A 397 15.25 10.85 -17.75
N MET A 398 15.39 9.52 -17.89
CA MET A 398 14.25 8.60 -18.01
C MET A 398 13.56 8.31 -16.67
N GLN A 399 14.09 8.83 -15.55
CA GLN A 399 13.54 8.60 -14.21
C GLN A 399 12.42 9.59 -13.86
N HIS A 400 12.26 10.67 -14.63
CA HIS A 400 11.38 11.78 -14.33
C HIS A 400 10.36 11.96 -15.45
N ILE A 401 9.08 11.71 -15.17
CA ILE A 401 8.01 11.97 -16.14
C ILE A 401 7.43 13.35 -15.87
N ALA A 402 7.54 14.25 -16.86
CA ALA A 402 7.03 15.61 -16.76
C ALA A 402 5.50 15.63 -16.60
N ILE A 403 4.99 16.48 -15.71
CA ILE A 403 3.55 16.68 -15.52
C ILE A 403 3.04 17.69 -16.56
N PRO A 404 2.02 17.35 -17.37
CA PRO A 404 1.49 18.21 -18.44
C PRO A 404 0.51 19.25 -17.89
N TRP A 405 1.03 20.24 -17.16
CA TRP A 405 0.25 21.29 -16.50
C TRP A 405 -0.69 22.05 -17.46
N GLY A 406 -0.26 22.33 -18.69
CA GLY A 406 -0.98 23.21 -19.62
C GLY A 406 -2.40 22.76 -19.98
N TYR A 407 -2.63 21.45 -20.14
CA TYR A 407 -3.91 20.93 -20.61
C TYR A 407 -5.01 21.00 -19.54
N VAL A 408 -4.64 20.72 -18.28
CA VAL A 408 -5.58 20.63 -17.16
C VAL A 408 -5.74 21.96 -16.44
N THR A 409 -4.67 22.77 -16.34
CA THR A 409 -4.70 24.05 -15.61
C THR A 409 -5.08 25.24 -16.47
N GLY A 410 -5.13 25.07 -17.80
CA GLY A 410 -5.35 26.15 -18.75
C GLY A 410 -4.12 27.04 -18.99
N MET A 411 -2.94 26.65 -18.48
CA MET A 411 -1.66 27.30 -18.78
C MET A 411 -1.23 27.03 -20.22
N ARG A 412 -1.84 27.75 -21.17
CA ARG A 412 -1.66 27.53 -22.63
C ARG A 412 -0.20 27.65 -23.08
N ASP A 413 0.62 28.44 -22.40
CA ASP A 413 2.03 28.62 -22.72
C ASP A 413 2.87 27.35 -22.50
N GLN A 414 2.32 26.34 -21.82
CA GLN A 414 2.93 25.02 -21.59
C GLN A 414 2.35 23.92 -22.49
N LEU A 415 1.54 24.26 -23.49
CA LEU A 415 1.02 23.33 -24.51
C LEU A 415 1.90 23.26 -25.77
N MET A 416 3.09 23.86 -25.74
CA MET A 416 4.00 23.99 -26.90
C MET A 416 4.82 22.74 -27.16
#